data_AF-A0A444YM20-F1
#
_entry.id   AF-A0A444YM20-F1
#
_cell.length_a   1.000
_cell.length_b   1.000
_cell.length_c   1.000
_cell.angle_alpha   90.00
_cell.angle_beta   90.00
_cell.angle_gamma   90.00
#
_symmetry.space_group_name_H-M   'P 1'
#
loop_
_entity.id
_entity.type
_entity.pdbx_description
1 polymer ?
#
loop_
_entity_poly.entity_id
_entity_poly.type
_entity_poly.pdbx_seq_one_letter_code
_entity_poly.pdbx_strand_id
1 'polypeptide(L)'
;MPFGECTITLQDVAYQLGLPIDGEAVSGCLTNFENLMENGRPAWQWFRELFGELPPHDKIKQMTVHYTWFHERFRVLLADASEETVRIYTRAYILMLLSSQLFADKNANRVHFRWLPYLTSMDNLERYSWGSAALAWWAIYLLTNDAGDQRVVSARLCLDRLLDRDVSRLFFVLTSSRSCIL
;
A
#
# COMPACT_ATOMS: atom_id res chain seq x y z
N MET A 1 12.81 12.57 32.75
CA MET A 1 11.56 11.88 32.36
C MET A 1 11.90 10.40 32.18
N PRO A 2 11.16 9.45 32.77
CA PRO A 2 11.37 8.04 32.44
C PRO A 2 10.94 7.81 30.99
N PHE A 3 11.62 6.93 30.27
CA PHE A 3 11.22 6.49 28.94
C PHE A 3 9.89 5.76 29.06
N GLY A 4 8.81 6.51 28.84
CA GLY A 4 7.43 6.06 28.96
C GLY A 4 6.86 5.64 27.61
N GLU A 5 6.11 4.56 27.62
CA GLU A 5 5.44 3.95 26.49
C GLU A 5 4.71 4.98 25.62
N CYS A 6 5.22 5.21 24.40
CA CYS A 6 4.52 6.04 23.42
C CYS A 6 3.44 5.17 22.76
N THR A 7 2.19 5.33 23.20
CA THR A 7 1.04 4.73 22.53
C THR A 7 0.69 5.57 21.30
N ILE A 8 0.98 5.05 20.10
CA ILE A 8 0.53 5.65 18.84
C ILE A 8 -0.98 5.44 18.74
N THR A 9 -1.74 6.52 18.63
CA THR A 9 -3.21 6.48 18.51
C THR A 9 -3.65 6.57 17.04
N LEU A 10 -4.90 6.21 16.76
CA LEU A 10 -5.49 6.41 15.42
C LEU A 10 -5.50 7.89 15.02
N GLN A 11 -5.64 8.81 15.98
CA GLN A 11 -5.61 10.24 15.71
C GLN A 11 -4.21 10.69 15.27
N ASP A 12 -3.15 10.13 15.87
CA ASP A 12 -1.77 10.40 15.44
C ASP A 12 -1.55 9.91 14.00
N VAL A 13 -2.07 8.73 13.67
CA VAL A 13 -2.00 8.15 12.32
C VAL A 13 -2.77 9.00 11.30
N ALA A 14 -4.00 9.41 11.62
CA ALA A 14 -4.79 10.29 10.76
C ALA A 14 -4.08 11.63 10.54
N TYR A 15 -3.54 12.24 11.59
CA TYR A 15 -2.88 13.53 11.51
C TYR A 15 -1.55 13.47 10.74
N GLN A 16 -0.76 12.41 10.96
CA GLN A 16 0.56 12.28 10.35
C GLN A 16 0.51 11.76 8.90
N LEU A 17 -0.45 10.88 8.58
CA LEU A 17 -0.54 10.23 7.27
C LEU A 17 -1.65 10.79 6.39
N GLY A 18 -2.60 11.54 6.95
CA GLY A 18 -3.80 11.99 6.23
C GLY A 18 -4.70 10.85 5.75
N LEU A 19 -4.55 9.64 6.30
CA LEU A 19 -5.33 8.48 5.88
C LEU A 19 -6.68 8.43 6.58
N PRO A 20 -7.75 7.98 5.89
CA PRO A 20 -9.05 7.76 6.52
C PRO A 20 -8.94 6.72 7.65
N ILE A 21 -9.44 7.10 8.82
CA ILE A 21 -9.58 6.22 10.00
C ILE A 21 -11.02 5.75 10.20
N ASP A 22 -11.97 6.42 9.56
CA ASP A 22 -13.37 6.06 9.51
C ASP A 22 -13.64 5.39 8.16
N GLY A 23 -14.25 4.20 8.16
CA GLY A 23 -14.52 3.47 6.93
C GLY A 23 -14.57 1.95 7.12
N GLU A 24 -14.70 1.24 6.00
CA GLU A 24 -14.71 -0.21 5.96
C GLU A 24 -13.34 -0.78 6.37
N ALA A 25 -13.35 -1.89 7.10
CA ALA A 25 -12.13 -2.55 7.50
C ALA A 25 -11.39 -3.14 6.29
N VAL A 26 -10.09 -2.84 6.17
CA VAL A 26 -9.20 -3.53 5.23
C VAL A 26 -8.97 -4.96 5.76
N SER A 27 -9.84 -5.89 5.35
CA SER A 27 -9.86 -7.27 5.85
C SER A 27 -9.25 -8.26 4.84
N GLY A 28 -8.90 -9.48 5.29
CA GLY A 28 -8.42 -10.56 4.42
C GLY A 28 -6.98 -10.42 3.86
N CYS A 29 -6.28 -9.32 4.14
CA CYS A 29 -4.87 -9.15 3.74
C CYS A 29 -3.89 -9.97 4.60
N LEU A 30 -4.24 -10.29 5.85
CA LEU A 30 -3.36 -11.03 6.77
C LEU A 30 -3.56 -12.54 6.70
N THR A 31 -4.77 -13.00 6.39
CA THR A 31 -5.18 -14.40 6.31
C THR A 31 -6.25 -14.54 5.23
N ASN A 32 -6.17 -15.61 4.43
CA ASN A 32 -7.16 -15.97 3.40
C ASN A 32 -7.30 -15.00 2.21
N PHE A 33 -6.23 -14.35 1.78
CA PHE A 33 -6.24 -13.53 0.56
C PHE A 33 -6.69 -14.30 -0.70
N GLU A 34 -6.42 -15.60 -0.77
CA GLU A 34 -6.93 -16.47 -1.84
C GLU A 34 -8.47 -16.45 -1.95
N ASN A 35 -9.17 -16.15 -0.85
CA ASN A 35 -10.63 -16.02 -0.81
C ASN A 35 -11.14 -14.63 -1.25
N LEU A 36 -10.28 -13.60 -1.23
CA LEU A 36 -10.62 -12.25 -1.72
C LEU A 36 -10.56 -12.15 -3.25
N MET A 37 -9.86 -13.08 -3.90
CA MET A 37 -9.86 -13.16 -5.35
C MET A 37 -11.16 -13.82 -5.78
N GLU A 38 -12.13 -13.00 -6.20
CA GLU A 38 -13.43 -13.45 -6.69
C GLU A 38 -13.25 -14.66 -7.63
N ASN A 39 -13.99 -15.72 -7.32
CA ASN A 39 -14.07 -16.98 -8.07
C ASN A 39 -12.80 -17.86 -8.04
N GLY A 40 -11.89 -17.67 -7.08
CA GLY A 40 -10.66 -18.48 -6.98
C GLY A 40 -9.68 -18.20 -8.11
N ARG A 41 -9.82 -17.05 -8.78
CA ARG A 41 -8.90 -16.62 -9.84
C ARG A 41 -7.52 -16.34 -9.24
N PRO A 42 -6.43 -16.73 -9.90
CA PRO A 42 -5.10 -16.47 -9.38
C PRO A 42 -4.70 -14.98 -9.43
N ALA A 43 -3.79 -14.55 -8.55
CA ALA A 43 -3.41 -13.14 -8.39
C ALA A 43 -2.78 -12.53 -9.64
N TRP A 44 -2.09 -13.34 -10.43
CA TRP A 44 -1.49 -12.93 -11.69
C TRP A 44 -2.54 -12.64 -12.76
N GLN A 45 -3.72 -13.25 -12.70
CA GLN A 45 -4.81 -12.89 -13.60
C GLN A 45 -5.31 -11.46 -13.32
N TRP A 46 -5.50 -11.13 -12.05
CA TRP A 46 -5.84 -9.76 -11.64
C TRP A 46 -4.74 -8.77 -12.01
N PHE A 47 -3.48 -9.16 -11.85
CA PHE A 47 -2.34 -8.33 -12.27
C PHE A 47 -2.44 -8.01 -13.77
N ARG A 48 -2.67 -9.02 -14.62
CA ARG A 48 -2.84 -8.80 -16.06
C ARG A 48 -4.04 -7.92 -16.38
N GLU A 49 -5.17 -8.12 -15.70
CA GLU A 49 -6.39 -7.32 -15.90
C GLU A 49 -6.17 -5.85 -15.50
N LEU A 50 -5.41 -5.58 -14.43
CA LEU A 50 -5.19 -4.22 -13.92
C LEU A 50 -4.06 -3.47 -14.60
N PHE A 51 -3.04 -4.18 -15.11
CA PHE A 51 -1.82 -3.59 -15.66
C PHE A 51 -1.60 -3.87 -17.16
N GLY A 52 -2.41 -4.75 -17.77
CA GLY A 52 -2.32 -5.12 -19.19
C GLY A 52 -1.21 -6.11 -19.53
N GLU A 53 -0.28 -6.37 -18.61
CA GLU A 53 0.88 -7.24 -18.83
C GLU A 53 1.21 -8.08 -17.60
N LEU A 54 2.11 -9.06 -17.75
CA LEU A 54 2.64 -9.85 -16.64
C LEU A 54 4.14 -9.58 -16.44
N PRO A 55 4.63 -9.59 -15.20
CA PRO A 55 6.05 -9.57 -14.95
C PRO A 55 6.73 -10.84 -15.48
N PRO A 56 8.03 -10.77 -15.82
CA PRO A 56 8.83 -11.96 -16.11
C PRO A 56 8.82 -12.96 -14.94
N HIS A 57 8.82 -14.26 -15.25
CA HIS A 57 8.74 -15.32 -14.25
C HIS A 57 9.85 -15.26 -13.19
N ASP A 58 11.06 -14.81 -13.54
CA ASP A 58 12.19 -14.66 -12.63
C ASP A 58 12.05 -13.47 -11.65
N LYS A 59 11.15 -12.53 -11.96
CA LYS A 59 10.81 -11.40 -11.08
C LYS A 59 9.67 -11.71 -10.13
N ILE A 60 8.95 -12.81 -10.37
CA ILE A 60 7.84 -13.25 -9.54
C ILE A 60 8.35 -14.30 -8.54
N LYS A 61 7.95 -14.17 -7.28
CA LYS A 61 8.05 -15.30 -6.35
C LYS A 61 6.86 -15.26 -5.39
N GLN A 62 6.13 -16.36 -5.32
CA GLN A 62 4.86 -16.47 -4.61
C GLN A 62 3.92 -15.32 -5.02
N MET A 63 3.39 -14.54 -4.07
CA MET A 63 2.45 -13.43 -4.29
C MET A 63 3.14 -12.07 -4.40
N THR A 64 4.37 -12.05 -4.90
CA THR A 64 5.15 -10.81 -4.97
C THR A 64 5.93 -10.68 -6.26
N VAL A 65 6.13 -9.43 -6.68
CA VAL A 65 7.03 -9.05 -7.77
C VAL A 65 8.20 -8.22 -7.23
N HIS A 66 9.36 -8.32 -7.85
CA HIS A 66 10.53 -7.54 -7.49
C HIS A 66 10.27 -6.03 -7.64
N TYR A 67 10.54 -5.25 -6.59
CA TYR A 67 10.25 -3.82 -6.56
C TYR A 67 10.96 -3.07 -7.68
N THR A 68 12.26 -3.28 -7.89
CA THR A 68 12.98 -2.53 -8.93
C THR A 68 12.42 -2.75 -10.34
N TRP A 69 11.98 -3.96 -10.67
CA TRP A 69 11.35 -4.22 -11.97
C TRP A 69 10.03 -3.45 -12.08
N PHE A 70 9.19 -3.54 -11.04
CA PHE A 70 7.88 -2.90 -11.03
C PHE A 70 8.00 -1.37 -11.09
N HIS A 71 8.93 -0.81 -10.30
CA HIS A 71 9.26 0.61 -10.33
C HIS A 71 9.71 1.05 -11.72
N GLU A 72 10.73 0.43 -12.31
CA GLU A 72 11.23 0.82 -13.64
C GLU A 72 10.15 0.71 -14.71
N ARG A 73 9.23 -0.25 -14.59
CA ARG A 73 8.14 -0.42 -15.55
C ARG A 73 7.11 0.71 -15.52
N PHE A 74 6.82 1.25 -14.34
CA PHE A 74 5.77 2.27 -14.12
C PHE A 74 6.34 3.64 -13.70
N ARG A 75 7.65 3.86 -13.86
CA ARG A 75 8.31 5.10 -13.45
C ARG A 75 7.99 6.30 -14.35
N VAL A 76 7.82 6.07 -15.65
CA VAL A 76 7.71 7.14 -16.65
C VAL A 76 6.37 7.04 -17.36
N LEU A 77 5.50 8.02 -17.10
CA LEU A 77 4.26 8.24 -17.83
C LEU A 77 4.51 9.24 -18.95
N LEU A 78 4.09 8.93 -20.17
CA LEU A 78 4.18 9.84 -21.31
C LEU A 78 3.18 11.01 -21.14
N ALA A 79 3.54 12.21 -21.62
CA ALA A 79 2.71 13.41 -21.45
C ALA A 79 1.38 13.35 -22.22
N ASP A 80 1.32 12.54 -23.28
CA ASP A 80 0.18 12.30 -24.16
C ASP A 80 -0.55 10.97 -23.83
N ALA A 81 -0.32 10.42 -22.64
CA ALA A 81 -0.92 9.17 -22.21
C ALA A 81 -2.46 9.25 -22.15
N SER A 82 -3.13 8.20 -22.63
CA SER A 82 -4.59 8.06 -22.51
C SER A 82 -5.03 7.98 -21.04
N GLU A 83 -6.28 8.34 -20.76
CA GLU A 83 -6.86 8.23 -19.41
C GLU A 83 -6.72 6.81 -18.83
N GLU A 84 -6.91 5.79 -19.68
CA GLU A 84 -6.70 4.39 -19.30
C GLU A 84 -5.25 4.11 -18.87
N THR A 85 -4.28 4.66 -19.59
CA THR A 85 -2.86 4.55 -19.22
C THR A 85 -2.57 5.27 -17.90
N VAL A 86 -3.10 6.47 -17.70
CA VAL A 86 -2.98 7.21 -16.44
C VAL A 86 -3.52 6.37 -15.28
N ARG A 87 -4.67 5.71 -15.48
CA ARG A 87 -5.30 4.83 -14.48
C ARG A 87 -4.42 3.64 -14.13
N ILE A 88 -3.79 2.99 -15.12
CA ILE A 88 -2.85 1.89 -14.91
C ILE A 88 -1.65 2.34 -14.06
N TYR A 89 -1.04 3.48 -14.41
CA TYR A 89 0.10 4.02 -13.68
C TYR A 89 -0.27 4.46 -12.25
N THR A 90 -1.47 5.01 -12.07
CA THR A 90 -2.00 5.37 -10.76
C THR A 90 -2.15 4.12 -9.88
N ARG A 91 -2.77 3.04 -10.40
CA ARG A 91 -2.86 1.76 -9.69
C ARG A 91 -1.48 1.21 -9.32
N ALA A 92 -0.50 1.31 -10.22
CA ALA A 92 0.84 0.82 -9.98
C ALA A 92 1.52 1.60 -8.85
N TYR A 93 1.41 2.92 -8.88
CA TYR A 93 1.96 3.78 -7.83
C TYR A 93 1.34 3.48 -6.46
N ILE A 94 0.01 3.34 -6.37
CA ILE A 94 -0.67 2.96 -5.12
C ILE A 94 -0.20 1.59 -4.65
N LEU A 95 -0.15 0.58 -5.52
CA LEU A 95 0.29 -0.77 -5.17
C LEU A 95 1.70 -0.78 -4.58
N MET A 96 2.59 0.01 -5.19
CA MET A 96 3.97 0.17 -4.77
C MET A 96 4.06 0.83 -3.40
N LEU A 97 3.30 1.90 -3.16
CA LEU A 97 3.23 2.59 -1.88
C LEU A 97 2.69 1.70 -0.76
N LEU A 98 1.59 0.99 -1.00
CA LEU A 98 1.01 0.06 -0.05
C LEU A 98 2.02 -1.04 0.32
N SER A 99 2.74 -1.58 -0.66
CA SER A 99 3.64 -2.72 -0.43
C SER A 99 5.01 -2.35 0.16
N SER A 100 5.55 -1.18 -0.19
CA SER A 100 6.93 -0.81 0.15
C SER A 100 7.04 0.21 1.28
N GLN A 101 5.99 1.03 1.50
CA GLN A 101 6.02 2.10 2.49
C GLN A 101 5.03 1.81 3.62
N LEU A 102 3.74 1.64 3.31
CA LEU A 102 2.70 1.57 4.32
C LEU A 102 2.67 0.21 5.04
N PHE A 103 2.76 -0.87 4.27
CA PHE A 103 2.75 -2.26 4.75
C PHE A 103 4.05 -2.99 4.42
N ALA A 104 5.17 -2.26 4.50
CA ALA A 104 6.49 -2.81 4.25
C ALA A 104 6.74 -4.02 5.17
N ASP A 105 7.17 -5.13 4.58
CA ASP A 105 7.64 -6.30 5.32
C ASP A 105 9.17 -6.27 5.46
N LYS A 106 9.76 -7.31 6.06
CA LYS A 106 11.23 -7.43 6.16
C LYS A 106 11.94 -7.44 4.80
N ASN A 107 11.20 -7.73 3.72
CA ASN A 107 11.70 -7.86 2.37
C ASN A 107 11.24 -6.65 1.53
N ALA A 108 11.66 -5.47 1.96
CA ALA A 108 11.28 -4.16 1.41
C ALA A 108 11.56 -3.96 -0.10
N ASN A 109 12.13 -4.96 -0.78
CA ASN A 109 12.40 -4.96 -2.21
C ASN A 109 11.34 -5.76 -3.00
N ARG A 110 10.12 -5.91 -2.47
CA ARG A 110 9.03 -6.64 -3.11
C ARG A 110 7.71 -5.90 -3.02
N VAL A 111 6.93 -6.01 -4.10
CA VAL A 111 5.56 -5.48 -4.20
C VAL A 111 4.59 -6.66 -4.04
N HIS A 112 3.64 -6.53 -3.11
CA HIS A 112 2.73 -7.62 -2.73
C HIS A 112 1.41 -7.53 -3.49
N PHE A 113 1.00 -8.65 -4.11
CA PHE A 113 -0.25 -8.73 -4.86
C PHE A 113 -1.51 -8.74 -3.98
N ARG A 114 -1.35 -8.79 -2.65
CA ARG A 114 -2.48 -8.80 -1.71
C ARG A 114 -3.37 -7.56 -1.76
N TRP A 115 -2.88 -6.48 -2.36
CA TRP A 115 -3.60 -5.22 -2.48
C TRP A 115 -4.35 -5.08 -3.80
N LEU A 116 -4.16 -6.01 -4.76
CA LEU A 116 -4.79 -5.95 -6.08
C LEU A 116 -6.31 -5.81 -6.04
N PRO A 117 -7.08 -6.51 -5.17
CA PRO A 117 -8.54 -6.39 -5.17
C PRO A 117 -9.03 -4.98 -4.85
N TYR A 118 -8.27 -4.22 -4.05
CA TYR A 118 -8.59 -2.84 -3.70
C TYR A 118 -8.35 -1.87 -4.86
N LEU A 119 -7.50 -2.24 -5.83
CA LEU A 119 -7.14 -1.39 -6.97
C LEU A 119 -8.11 -1.52 -8.15
N THR A 120 -9.05 -2.47 -8.09
CA THR A 120 -10.06 -2.68 -9.13
C THR A 120 -10.96 -1.47 -9.27
N SER A 121 -11.46 -0.95 -8.14
CA SER A 121 -12.23 0.30 -8.07
C SER A 121 -11.48 1.31 -7.21
N MET A 122 -10.75 2.23 -7.86
CA MET A 122 -10.00 3.28 -7.16
C MET A 122 -10.94 4.21 -6.37
N ASP A 123 -12.19 4.38 -6.83
CA ASP A 123 -13.22 5.16 -6.14
C ASP A 123 -13.62 4.56 -4.79
N ASN A 124 -13.40 3.26 -4.59
CA ASN A 124 -13.67 2.61 -3.31
C ASN A 124 -12.49 2.71 -2.35
N LEU A 125 -11.31 3.15 -2.80
CA LEU A 125 -10.13 3.25 -1.92
C LEU A 125 -10.38 4.22 -0.77
N GLU A 126 -11.08 5.34 -1.01
CA GLU A 126 -11.41 6.32 0.04
C GLU A 126 -12.36 5.79 1.12
N ARG A 127 -13.09 4.70 0.85
CA ARG A 127 -14.07 4.12 1.77
C ARG A 127 -13.45 3.24 2.83
N TYR A 128 -12.21 2.78 2.60
CA TYR A 128 -11.53 1.89 3.53
C TYR A 128 -10.77 2.69 4.57
N SER A 129 -10.79 2.20 5.81
CA SER A 129 -10.04 2.77 6.92
C SER A 129 -8.55 2.37 6.83
N TRP A 130 -7.82 2.94 5.86
CA TRP A 130 -6.38 2.70 5.66
C TRP A 130 -5.53 3.09 6.87
N GLY A 131 -5.94 4.11 7.64
CA GLY A 131 -5.25 4.50 8.87
C GLY A 131 -5.32 3.40 9.93
N SER A 132 -6.51 2.82 10.16
CA SER A 132 -6.65 1.68 11.08
C SER A 132 -5.92 0.44 10.60
N ALA A 133 -5.90 0.19 9.28
CA ALA A 133 -5.16 -0.92 8.70
C ALA A 133 -3.64 -0.76 8.92
N ALA A 134 -3.10 0.43 8.66
CA ALA A 134 -1.69 0.74 8.89
C ALA A 134 -1.32 0.61 10.38
N LEU A 135 -2.15 1.15 11.28
CA LEU A 135 -1.94 1.02 12.72
C LEU A 135 -1.96 -0.45 13.17
N ALA A 136 -2.92 -1.24 12.69
CA ALA A 136 -2.99 -2.67 13.00
C ALA A 136 -1.77 -3.43 12.46
N TRP A 137 -1.30 -3.10 11.25
CA TRP A 137 -0.09 -3.69 10.69
C TRP A 137 1.14 -3.37 11.53
N TRP A 138 1.32 -2.11 11.92
CA TRP A 138 2.45 -1.71 12.76
C TRP A 138 2.36 -2.33 14.15
N ALA A 139 1.18 -2.35 14.76
CA ALA A 139 0.96 -2.99 16.05
C ALA A 139 1.23 -4.50 15.99
N ILE A 140 0.84 -5.22 14.94
CA ILE A 140 1.03 -6.68 14.89
C ILE A 140 2.44 -7.04 14.39
N TYR A 141 2.86 -6.45 13.27
CA TYR A 141 4.07 -6.87 12.55
C TYR A 141 5.34 -6.25 13.11
N LEU A 142 5.33 -5.01 13.61
CA LEU A 142 6.52 -4.43 14.25
C LEU A 142 6.69 -4.95 15.69
N LEU A 143 5.60 -5.16 16.46
CA LEU A 143 5.70 -5.64 17.85
C LEU A 143 6.12 -7.10 17.97
N THR A 144 5.81 -7.96 16.99
CA THR A 144 6.19 -9.39 17.01
C THR A 144 7.62 -9.65 16.54
N ASN A 145 8.24 -8.69 15.86
CA ASN A 145 9.57 -8.84 15.28
C ASN A 145 10.67 -8.09 16.04
N ASP A 146 10.33 -7.36 17.12
CA ASP A 146 11.23 -6.46 17.82
C ASP A 146 11.41 -6.86 19.29
N ALA A 147 12.62 -7.27 19.66
CA ALA A 147 12.98 -7.68 21.01
C ALA A 147 13.29 -6.43 21.86
N GLY A 148 12.28 -5.86 22.51
CA GLY A 148 12.42 -4.82 23.54
C GLY A 148 12.83 -3.42 23.05
N ASP A 149 12.16 -2.39 23.56
CA ASP A 149 12.48 -0.94 23.48
C ASP A 149 12.68 -0.24 22.10
N GLN A 150 12.79 -0.95 20.96
CA GLN A 150 12.96 -0.33 19.63
C GLN A 150 11.64 -0.03 18.88
N ARG A 151 10.50 -0.39 19.48
CA ARG A 151 9.15 -0.32 18.88
C ARG A 151 8.75 1.06 18.38
N VAL A 152 8.98 2.08 19.21
CA VAL A 152 8.64 3.47 18.92
C VAL A 152 9.58 4.04 17.86
N VAL A 153 10.85 3.64 17.88
CA VAL A 153 11.84 4.06 16.88
C VAL A 153 11.50 3.46 15.52
N SER A 154 11.09 2.20 15.46
CA SER A 154 10.73 1.54 14.21
C SER A 154 9.44 2.11 13.59
N ALA A 155 8.41 2.34 14.39
CA ALA A 155 7.19 3.03 13.94
C ALA A 155 7.47 4.48 13.51
N ARG A 156 8.33 5.19 14.25
CA ARG A 156 8.77 6.55 13.89
C ARG A 156 9.62 6.59 12.63
N LEU A 157 10.49 5.61 12.40
CA LEU A 157 11.23 5.45 11.14
C LEU A 157 10.31 5.12 9.96
N CYS A 158 9.22 4.38 10.16
CA CYS A 158 8.19 4.18 9.14
C CYS A 158 7.45 5.49 8.83
N LEU A 159 7.08 6.25 9.87
CA LEU A 159 6.47 7.57 9.72
C LEU A 159 7.41 8.57 9.02
N ASP A 160 8.69 8.62 9.42
CA ASP A 160 9.70 9.50 8.82
C ASP A 160 9.99 9.12 7.35
N ARG A 161 9.98 7.82 7.01
CA ARG A 161 10.07 7.36 5.60
C ARG A 161 8.89 7.82 4.75
N LEU A 162 7.71 7.94 5.34
CA LEU A 162 6.49 8.40 4.66
C LEU A 162 6.48 9.93 4.47
N LEU A 163 7.15 10.68 5.36
CA LEU A 163 7.06 12.15 5.46
C LEU A 163 7.84 12.96 4.40
N ASP A 164 8.79 12.38 3.66
CA ASP A 164 9.69 13.23 2.85
C ASP A 164 9.13 13.66 1.48
N ARG A 165 8.11 12.99 0.93
CA ARG A 165 7.44 13.34 -0.36
C ARG A 165 6.20 12.50 -0.70
N ASP A 166 6.05 11.33 -0.09
CA ASP A 166 5.08 10.32 -0.52
C ASP A 166 3.70 10.48 0.13
N VAL A 167 3.59 10.98 1.37
CA VAL A 167 2.29 11.18 2.05
C VAL A 167 1.39 12.21 1.34
N SER A 168 1.95 13.35 0.89
CA SER A 168 1.16 14.33 0.12
C SER A 168 0.68 13.77 -1.22
N ARG A 169 1.42 12.83 -1.82
CA ARG A 169 1.04 12.13 -3.05
C ARG A 169 0.04 11.01 -2.78
N LEU A 170 0.15 10.31 -1.66
CA LEU A 170 -0.81 9.29 -1.19
C LEU A 170 -2.16 9.94 -0.90
N PHE A 171 -2.16 11.05 -0.17
CA PHE A 171 -3.34 11.86 0.08
C PHE A 171 -3.92 12.35 -1.24
N PHE A 172 -3.13 13.00 -2.11
CA PHE A 172 -3.63 13.44 -3.41
C PHE A 172 -4.19 12.28 -4.24
N VAL A 173 -3.55 11.12 -4.30
CA VAL A 173 -4.06 10.00 -5.11
C VAL A 173 -5.33 9.37 -4.50
N LEU A 174 -5.41 9.27 -3.17
CA LEU A 174 -6.57 8.70 -2.47
C LEU A 174 -7.75 9.67 -2.35
N THR A 175 -7.52 10.99 -2.28
CA THR A 175 -8.58 12.02 -2.15
C THR A 175 -8.86 12.78 -3.45
N SER A 176 -7.93 12.82 -4.40
CA SER A 176 -8.08 13.47 -5.72
C SER A 176 -8.50 12.49 -6.82
N SER A 177 -8.92 11.25 -6.49
CA SER A 177 -9.63 10.40 -7.46
C SER A 177 -10.87 11.10 -8.06
N ARG A 178 -11.37 12.17 -7.43
CA ARG A 178 -12.39 13.06 -7.99
C ARG A 178 -11.88 14.24 -8.81
N SER A 179 -10.62 14.67 -8.68
CA SER A 179 -10.14 15.95 -9.25
C SER A 179 -8.99 15.81 -10.25
N CYS A 180 -8.48 14.61 -10.51
CA CYS A 180 -7.53 14.37 -11.61
C CYS A 180 -8.19 14.01 -12.95
N ILE A 181 -9.53 14.06 -13.03
CA ILE A 181 -10.33 13.81 -14.24
C ILE A 181 -11.01 15.12 -14.72
N LEU A 182 -10.52 16.30 -14.31
CA LEU A 182 -10.96 17.59 -14.85
C LEU A 182 -9.77 18.46 -15.24
#